data_AF-A0A935XE26-F1
#
_entry.id   AF-A0A935XE26-F1
#
_cell.length_a   1.000
_cell.length_b   1.000
_cell.length_c   1.000
_cell.angle_alpha   90.00
_cell.angle_beta   90.00
_cell.angle_gamma   90.00
#
_symmetry.space_group_name_H-M   'P 1'
#
loop_
_entity.id
_entity.type
_entity.pdbx_description
1 polymer ?
#
loop_
_entity_poly.entity_id
_entity_poly.type
_entity_poly.pdbx_seq_one_letter_code
_entity_poly.pdbx_strand_id
1 'polypeptide(L)'
;MPTLLRRLMLAAVLVAVPSVAFAQNGTAPRKITPGTYQVVPDQNFSGGMDVSVFTTRFEGDSLLIIEQGGALMTRSRMSYEGEHLVWTDIEGQLMCPGQAKYKLTISEDGKTVRLAPVEDGCGERSAIISQVSFVRKE
;
A
#
# COMPACT_ATOMS: atom_id res chain seq x y z
N MET A 1 -6.82 10.68 76.28
CA MET A 1 -7.39 10.97 74.94
C MET A 1 -6.23 11.42 74.05
N PRO A 2 -6.03 10.97 72.79
CA PRO A 2 -7.02 10.39 71.88
C PRO A 2 -6.60 9.07 71.15
N THR A 3 -7.63 8.34 70.71
CA THR A 3 -7.87 7.62 69.44
C THR A 3 -6.83 6.70 68.77
N LEU A 4 -7.23 5.41 68.73
CA LEU A 4 -7.19 4.46 67.60
C LEU A 4 -6.99 5.09 66.20
N LEU A 5 -6.15 4.48 65.36
CA LEU A 5 -6.52 4.20 63.96
C LEU A 5 -5.74 3.02 63.37
N ARG A 6 -6.41 1.87 63.42
CA ARG A 6 -6.13 0.61 62.72
C ARG A 6 -6.23 0.87 61.21
N ARG A 7 -5.13 0.81 60.46
CA ARG A 7 -5.17 0.80 58.99
C ARG A 7 -4.89 -0.61 58.49
N LEU A 8 -5.97 -1.28 58.06
CA LEU A 8 -5.93 -2.47 57.23
C LEU A 8 -5.11 -2.16 55.97
N MET A 9 -4.04 -2.91 55.72
CA MET A 9 -3.44 -3.00 54.39
C MET A 9 -4.29 -3.96 53.56
N LEU A 10 -5.02 -3.42 52.58
CA LEU A 10 -5.65 -4.20 51.52
C LEU A 10 -4.55 -4.72 50.59
N ALA A 11 -4.37 -6.03 50.53
CA ALA A 11 -3.56 -6.69 49.53
C ALA A 11 -4.30 -6.69 48.18
N ALA A 12 -3.81 -5.91 47.22
CA ALA A 12 -4.28 -5.96 45.84
C ALA A 12 -3.62 -7.17 45.13
N VAL A 13 -4.40 -8.22 44.91
CA VAL A 13 -4.01 -9.36 44.08
C VAL A 13 -4.12 -8.93 42.61
N LEU A 14 -2.99 -8.61 41.98
CA LEU A 14 -2.90 -8.45 40.53
C LEU A 14 -3.03 -9.83 39.88
N VAL A 15 -4.19 -10.11 39.28
CA VAL A 15 -4.38 -11.25 38.38
C VAL A 15 -3.67 -10.91 37.08
N ALA A 16 -2.47 -11.45 36.90
CA ALA A 16 -1.74 -11.38 35.64
C ALA A 16 -2.47 -12.24 34.59
N VAL A 17 -3.20 -11.59 33.69
CA VAL A 17 -3.74 -12.24 32.49
C VAL A 17 -2.56 -12.45 31.53
N PRO A 18 -2.21 -13.69 31.14
CA PRO A 18 -1.20 -13.88 30.11
C PRO A 18 -1.77 -13.37 28.79
N SER A 19 -1.26 -12.23 28.33
CA SER A 19 -1.49 -11.74 26.97
C SER A 19 -0.87 -12.74 26.00
N VAL A 20 -1.68 -13.58 25.37
CA VAL A 20 -1.28 -14.37 24.21
C VAL A 20 -0.97 -13.39 23.08
N ALA A 21 0.30 -12.99 22.99
CA ALA A 21 0.83 -12.34 21.81
C ALA A 21 0.83 -13.39 20.68
N PHE A 22 -0.15 -13.30 19.79
CA PHE A 22 -0.11 -14.03 18.53
C PHE A 22 1.09 -13.50 17.74
N ALA A 23 2.19 -14.25 17.75
CA ALA A 23 3.28 -14.05 16.81
C ALA A 23 2.72 -14.36 15.41
N GLN A 24 2.22 -13.34 14.72
CA GLN A 24 2.02 -13.41 13.29
C GLN A 24 3.41 -13.56 12.67
N ASN A 25 3.77 -14.79 12.31
CA ASN A 25 4.88 -15.10 11.40
C ASN A 25 4.57 -14.59 9.97
N GLY A 26 4.12 -13.34 9.87
CA GLY A 26 4.01 -12.65 8.59
C GLY A 26 5.40 -12.18 8.24
N THR A 27 6.06 -12.89 7.32
CA THR A 27 7.21 -12.34 6.61
C THR A 27 6.83 -10.94 6.14
N ALA A 28 7.65 -9.93 6.48
CA ALA A 28 7.35 -8.57 6.06
C ALA A 28 7.09 -8.54 4.54
N PRO A 29 6.03 -7.85 4.09
CA PRO A 29 5.69 -7.81 2.67
C PRO A 29 6.88 -7.29 1.87
N ARG A 30 7.21 -7.98 0.77
CA ARG A 30 8.25 -7.52 -0.15
C ARG A 30 7.82 -6.17 -0.72
N LYS A 31 8.68 -5.16 -0.57
CA LYS A 31 8.41 -3.79 -1.01
C LYS A 31 8.89 -3.55 -2.43
N ILE A 32 8.28 -2.56 -3.09
CA ILE A 32 8.66 -2.16 -4.44
C ILE A 32 10.02 -1.47 -4.36
N THR A 33 10.95 -1.83 -5.25
CA THR A 33 12.26 -1.18 -5.28
C THR A 33 12.10 0.23 -5.87
N PRO A 34 12.71 1.27 -5.27
CA PRO A 34 12.63 2.61 -5.83
C PRO A 34 13.19 2.69 -7.26
N GLY A 35 12.53 3.48 -8.10
CA GLY A 35 12.94 3.66 -9.48
C GLY A 35 11.79 4.00 -10.41
N THR A 36 12.12 4.09 -11.70
CA THR A 36 11.17 4.35 -12.78
C THR A 36 10.73 3.04 -13.42
N TYR A 37 9.44 2.90 -13.63
CA TYR A 37 8.79 1.74 -14.20
C TYR A 37 7.97 2.17 -15.41
N GLN A 38 8.00 1.37 -16.46
CA GLN A 38 7.13 1.47 -17.61
C GLN A 38 5.80 0.77 -17.29
N VAL A 39 4.68 1.39 -17.64
CA VAL A 39 3.38 0.70 -17.63
C VAL A 39 3.28 -0.13 -18.89
N VAL A 40 3.05 -1.43 -18.74
CA VAL A 40 2.98 -2.41 -19.83
C VAL A 40 1.59 -3.07 -19.79
N PRO A 41 0.78 -2.95 -20.85
CA PRO A 41 -0.52 -3.61 -20.92
C PRO A 41 -0.37 -5.13 -21.06
N ASP A 42 -1.29 -5.86 -20.47
CA ASP A 42 -1.45 -7.30 -20.73
C ASP A 42 -1.92 -7.53 -22.18
N GLN A 43 -1.75 -8.77 -22.68
CA GLN A 43 -2.06 -9.11 -24.08
C GLN A 43 -3.53 -8.85 -24.47
N ASN A 44 -4.45 -8.98 -23.52
CA ASN A 44 -5.90 -8.80 -23.67
C ASN A 44 -6.39 -7.47 -23.07
N PHE A 45 -5.51 -6.49 -22.92
CA PHE A 45 -5.85 -5.18 -22.37
C PHE A 45 -7.02 -4.53 -23.12
N SER A 46 -8.03 -4.09 -22.38
CA SER A 46 -9.29 -3.57 -22.90
C SER A 46 -9.64 -2.16 -22.42
N GLY A 47 -8.70 -1.46 -21.78
CA GLY A 47 -8.95 -0.16 -21.11
C GLY A 47 -9.14 1.06 -22.02
N GLY A 48 -9.23 0.88 -23.34
CA GLY A 48 -9.59 1.96 -24.29
C GLY A 48 -8.59 3.13 -24.42
N MET A 49 -7.47 3.09 -23.69
CA MET A 49 -6.41 4.09 -23.72
C MET A 49 -5.04 3.45 -23.96
N ASP A 50 -4.12 4.18 -24.60
CA ASP A 50 -2.74 3.71 -24.70
C ASP A 50 -2.03 3.92 -23.36
N VAL A 51 -1.85 2.84 -22.59
CA VAL A 51 -1.14 2.90 -21.31
C VAL A 51 0.38 2.80 -21.46
N SER A 52 0.89 2.46 -22.64
CA SER A 52 2.34 2.29 -22.88
C SER A 52 3.10 3.62 -22.88
N VAL A 53 2.40 4.74 -22.94
CA VAL A 53 3.00 6.08 -22.82
C VAL A 53 3.17 6.55 -21.37
N PHE A 54 2.71 5.76 -20.40
CA PHE A 54 2.79 6.11 -18.98
C PHE A 54 4.03 5.52 -18.31
N THR A 55 4.65 6.32 -17.45
CA THR A 55 5.69 5.86 -16.53
C THR A 55 5.26 6.08 -15.09
N THR A 56 5.61 5.12 -14.24
CA THR A 56 5.40 5.21 -12.80
C THR A 56 6.74 5.28 -12.10
N ARG A 57 6.93 6.26 -11.23
CA ARG A 57 8.10 6.40 -10.38
C ARG A 57 7.71 6.10 -8.94
N PHE A 58 8.35 5.08 -8.37
CA PHE A 58 8.22 4.75 -6.96
C PHE A 58 9.39 5.39 -6.20
N GLU A 59 9.10 6.30 -5.27
CA GLU A 59 10.10 6.90 -4.40
C GLU A 59 10.01 6.28 -3.00
N GLY A 60 10.80 5.22 -2.78
CA GLY A 60 10.77 4.52 -1.50
C GLY A 60 9.42 3.85 -1.24
N ASP A 61 9.00 3.93 0.00
CA ASP A 61 7.76 3.34 0.49
C ASP A 61 6.64 4.37 0.66
N SER A 62 6.81 5.60 0.15
CA SER A 62 5.98 6.74 0.53
C SER A 62 5.32 7.47 -0.62
N LEU A 63 5.92 7.50 -1.81
CA LEU A 63 5.36 8.20 -2.97
C LEU A 63 5.36 7.36 -4.24
N LEU A 64 4.25 7.51 -4.97
CA LEU A 64 4.05 7.01 -6.32
C LEU A 64 3.73 8.22 -7.21
N ILE A 65 4.40 8.32 -8.34
CA ILE A 65 4.17 9.39 -9.33
C ILE A 65 3.95 8.76 -10.68
N ILE A 66 2.85 9.10 -11.34
CA ILE A 66 2.53 8.67 -12.70
C ILE A 66 2.64 9.87 -13.63
N GLU A 67 3.34 9.67 -14.73
CA GLU A 67 3.58 10.67 -15.76
C GLU A 67 3.21 10.11 -17.12
N GLN A 68 2.75 10.99 -18.02
CA GLN A 68 2.52 10.71 -19.43
C GLN A 68 3.35 11.70 -20.24
N GLY A 69 4.37 11.22 -20.96
CA GLY A 69 5.26 12.09 -21.73
C GLY A 69 5.94 13.19 -20.89
N GLY A 70 6.19 12.94 -19.59
CA GLY A 70 6.77 13.90 -18.65
C GLY A 70 5.76 14.86 -17.99
N ALA A 71 4.49 14.84 -18.40
CA ALA A 71 3.43 15.58 -17.70
C ALA A 71 2.91 14.77 -16.50
N LEU A 72 2.77 15.43 -15.35
CA LEU A 72 2.24 14.83 -14.13
C LEU A 72 0.77 14.43 -14.33
N MET A 73 0.50 13.13 -14.26
CA MET A 73 -0.85 12.58 -14.33
C MET A 73 -1.42 12.37 -12.94
N THR A 74 -0.61 11.84 -12.03
CA THR A 74 -1.00 11.61 -10.63
C THR A 74 0.25 11.61 -9.75
N ARG A 75 0.17 12.26 -8.58
CA ARG A 75 1.07 12.08 -7.45
C ARG A 75 0.27 11.53 -6.29
N SER A 76 0.79 10.49 -5.66
CA SER A 76 0.07 9.74 -4.64
C SER A 76 1.00 9.39 -3.48
N ARG A 77 0.41 9.32 -2.28
CA ARG A 77 1.04 8.65 -1.15
C ARG A 77 0.82 7.16 -1.29
N MET A 78 1.86 6.40 -1.01
CA MET A 78 1.77 4.95 -0.82
C MET A 78 2.11 4.57 0.61
N SER A 79 1.51 3.48 1.08
CA SER A 79 1.85 2.81 2.33
C SER A 79 1.55 1.31 2.21
N TYR A 80 1.86 0.55 3.25
CA TYR A 80 1.69 -0.90 3.27
C TYR A 80 0.89 -1.35 4.48
N GLU A 81 -0.10 -2.22 4.26
CA GLU A 81 -0.95 -2.82 5.29
C GLU A 81 -0.99 -4.34 5.13
N GLY A 82 -0.11 -5.03 5.87
CA GLY A 82 0.13 -6.46 5.63
C GLY A 82 0.61 -6.67 4.20
N GLU A 83 -0.02 -7.55 3.43
CA GLU A 83 0.36 -7.83 2.04
C GLU A 83 -0.17 -6.81 1.02
N HIS A 84 -0.85 -5.77 1.49
CA HIS A 84 -1.50 -4.80 0.62
C HIS A 84 -0.68 -3.52 0.47
N LEU A 85 -0.62 -3.03 -0.77
CA LEU A 85 -0.25 -1.66 -1.07
C LEU A 85 -1.48 -0.79 -0.93
N VAL A 86 -1.33 0.29 -0.17
CA VAL A 86 -2.33 1.33 0.01
C VAL A 86 -1.90 2.54 -0.79
N TRP A 87 -2.83 3.09 -1.56
CA TRP A 87 -2.61 4.18 -2.52
C TRP A 87 -3.60 5.30 -2.23
N THR A 88 -3.12 6.53 -2.06
CA THR A 88 -3.97 7.71 -1.86
C THR A 88 -3.48 8.85 -2.75
N ASP A 89 -4.31 9.28 -3.69
CA ASP A 89 -3.95 10.39 -4.58
C ASP A 89 -3.91 11.73 -3.84
N ILE A 90 -2.93 12.55 -4.20
CA ILE A 90 -2.72 13.89 -3.63
C ILE A 90 -3.12 14.94 -4.67
N GLU A 91 -2.62 14.80 -5.90
CA GLU A 91 -2.83 15.74 -6.99
C GLU A 91 -2.63 15.07 -8.36
N GLY A 92 -3.09 15.74 -9.41
CA GLY A 92 -2.90 15.31 -10.80
C GLY A 92 -4.19 15.30 -11.60
N GLN A 93 -4.09 15.14 -12.91
CA GLN A 93 -5.24 15.11 -13.81
C GLN A 93 -6.06 13.81 -13.68
N LEU A 94 -5.42 12.71 -13.31
CA LEU A 94 -6.04 11.39 -13.15
C LEU A 94 -6.19 11.00 -11.67
N MET A 95 -6.21 11.99 -10.77
CA MET A 95 -6.40 11.71 -9.34
C MET A 95 -7.79 11.13 -9.07
N CYS A 96 -7.84 10.11 -8.23
CA CYS A 96 -9.07 9.54 -7.72
C CYS A 96 -9.21 9.86 -6.22
N PRO A 97 -10.33 10.44 -5.76
CA PRO A 97 -10.53 10.71 -4.36
C PRO A 97 -10.64 9.42 -3.54
N GLY A 98 -10.19 9.48 -2.29
CA GLY A 98 -10.21 8.36 -1.36
C GLY A 98 -8.94 7.49 -1.43
N GLN A 99 -9.03 6.32 -0.81
CA GLN A 99 -7.94 5.36 -0.72
C GLN A 99 -8.25 4.14 -1.56
N ALA A 100 -7.24 3.62 -2.25
CA ALA A 100 -7.28 2.32 -2.88
C ALA A 100 -6.31 1.35 -2.19
N LYS A 101 -6.64 0.07 -2.28
CA LYS A 101 -5.93 -1.05 -1.69
C LYS A 101 -5.75 -2.11 -2.76
N TYR A 102 -4.49 -2.52 -2.96
CA TYR A 102 -4.11 -3.52 -3.95
C TYR A 102 -3.31 -4.64 -3.30
N LYS A 103 -3.53 -5.87 -3.73
CA LYS A 103 -2.62 -6.97 -3.45
C LYS A 103 -1.39 -6.83 -4.34
N LEU A 104 -0.21 -6.83 -3.72
CA LEU A 104 1.07 -6.62 -4.40
C LEU A 104 1.71 -7.97 -4.78
N THR A 105 2.11 -8.11 -6.04
CA THR A 105 2.98 -9.21 -6.50
C THR A 105 4.23 -8.63 -7.15
N ILE A 106 5.40 -9.13 -6.77
CA ILE A 106 6.69 -8.71 -7.32
C ILE A 106 7.39 -9.96 -7.87
N SER A 107 7.85 -9.92 -9.12
CA SER A 107 8.62 -11.00 -9.75
C SER A 107 9.90 -11.32 -8.97
N GLU A 108 10.43 -12.54 -9.10
CA GLU A 108 11.62 -12.98 -8.35
C GLU A 108 12.81 -12.01 -8.51
N ASP A 109 13.05 -11.54 -9.73
CA ASP A 109 14.10 -10.55 -10.06
C ASP A 109 13.83 -9.12 -9.54
N GLY A 110 12.64 -8.85 -9.02
CA GLY A 110 12.25 -7.54 -8.49
C GLY A 110 11.94 -6.48 -9.55
N LYS A 111 11.93 -6.84 -10.84
CA LYS A 111 11.76 -5.88 -11.94
C LYS A 111 10.30 -5.66 -12.33
N THR A 112 9.43 -6.63 -12.10
CA THR A 112 8.02 -6.57 -12.49
C THR A 112 7.13 -6.51 -11.25
N VAL A 113 6.24 -5.52 -11.23
CA VAL A 113 5.23 -5.33 -10.20
C VAL A 113 3.85 -5.48 -10.82
N ARG A 114 2.99 -6.27 -10.17
CA ARG A 114 1.56 -6.34 -10.47
C ARG A 114 0.75 -5.96 -9.23
N LEU A 115 -0.33 -5.23 -9.48
CA LEU A 115 -1.29 -4.80 -8.46
C LEU A 115 -2.66 -5.38 -8.82
N ALA A 116 -3.21 -6.21 -7.93
CA ALA A 116 -4.57 -6.70 -8.08
C ALA A 116 -5.49 -5.86 -7.17
N PRO A 117 -6.53 -5.20 -7.70
CA PRO A 117 -7.45 -4.41 -6.88
C PRO A 117 -8.12 -5.26 -5.80
N VAL A 118 -8.12 -4.75 -4.57
CA VAL A 118 -8.89 -5.28 -3.44
C VAL A 118 -10.03 -4.34 -3.10
N GLU A 119 -9.71 -3.05 -3.01
CA GLU A 119 -10.67 -1.97 -2.82
C GLU A 119 -10.19 -0.76 -3.61
N ASP A 120 -11.01 -0.24 -4.52
CA ASP A 120 -10.72 0.98 -5.24
C ASP A 120 -12.02 1.64 -5.67
N GLY A 121 -12.36 2.78 -5.07
CA GLY A 121 -13.55 3.55 -5.41
C GLY A 121 -13.51 4.16 -6.81
N CYS A 122 -12.36 4.12 -7.48
CA CYS A 122 -12.15 4.63 -8.83
C CYS A 122 -12.22 3.48 -9.85
N GLY A 123 -13.41 3.26 -10.42
CA GLY A 123 -13.68 2.13 -11.30
C GLY A 123 -12.74 2.04 -12.51
N GLU A 124 -12.45 3.18 -13.16
CA GLU A 124 -11.56 3.22 -14.31
C GLU A 124 -10.11 2.87 -13.94
N ARG A 125 -9.58 3.46 -12.86
CA ARG A 125 -8.25 3.12 -12.34
C ARG A 125 -8.16 1.64 -12.01
N SER A 126 -9.13 1.11 -11.27
CA SER A 126 -9.19 -0.32 -10.90
C SER A 126 -9.18 -1.24 -12.13
N ALA A 127 -9.99 -0.91 -13.14
CA ALA A 127 -10.09 -1.66 -14.38
C ALA A 127 -8.79 -1.65 -15.19
N ILE A 128 -8.07 -0.52 -15.22
CA ILE A 128 -6.77 -0.41 -15.89
C ILE A 128 -5.68 -1.14 -15.10
N ILE A 129 -5.56 -0.85 -13.81
CA ILE A 129 -4.48 -1.37 -12.95
C ILE A 129 -4.50 -2.91 -12.90
N SER A 130 -5.68 -3.52 -12.94
CA SER A 130 -5.84 -4.99 -12.99
C SER A 130 -5.36 -5.66 -14.29
N GLN A 131 -5.08 -4.89 -15.35
CA GLN A 131 -4.70 -5.39 -16.68
C GLN A 131 -3.34 -4.87 -17.14
N VAL A 132 -2.52 -4.36 -16.21
CA VAL A 132 -1.18 -3.85 -16.52
C VAL A 132 -0.14 -4.40 -15.55
N SER A 133 1.11 -4.34 -16.00
CA SER A 133 2.29 -4.55 -15.16
C SER A 133 3.13 -3.28 -15.14
N PHE A 134 3.81 -3.03 -14.03
CA PHE A 134 4.87 -2.02 -13.96
C PHE A 134 6.20 -2.74 -14.10
N VAL A 135 6.95 -2.44 -15.16
CA VAL A 135 8.24 -3.08 -15.46
C VAL A 135 9.36 -2.06 -15.31
N ARG A 136 10.34 -2.35 -14.47
CA ARG A 136 11.45 -1.43 -14.16
C ARG A 136 12.22 -1.07 -15.43
N LYS A 137 12.45 0.24 -15.65
CA LYS A 137 13.37 0.74 -16.67
C LYS A 137 14.81 0.56 -16.16
N GLU A 138 15.65 -0.08 -16.97
CA GLU A 138 17.09 -0.26 -16.70
C GLU A 138 17.86 1.06 -16.85
#